data_AF-A0AAD7E3X8-F1
#
_entry.id   AF-A0AAD7E3X8-F1
#
_cell.length_a   1.000
_cell.length_b   1.000
_cell.length_c   1.000
_cell.angle_alpha   90.00
_cell.angle_beta   90.00
_cell.angle_gamma   90.00
#
_symmetry.space_group_name_H-M   'P 1'
#
loop_
_entity.id
_entity.type
_entity.pdbx_description
1 polymer ?
#
loop_
_entity_poly.entity_id
_entity_poly.type
_entity_poly.pdbx_seq_one_letter_code
_entity_poly.pdbx_strand_id
1 'polypeptide(L)'
;MVVFDVVLFLGVLSLVIPLAPAIFSASVNRMKTWFALLISTAIYCISFLLLLGQHTGPEPPLPICTLQAGLIYAGPPLLACAGLLFVVELYMRLSAIVMSRKVNENFIYWMLWILPIVHTVDFWVAIMHGLADIHTISRDPSGLYCHITQKVPTTFTGVLTGIFVALMFVVESVTIVLMLRDGCLIVSCEYSLIDILVNTNDSSDDSTTSYVTLTFLAVPNICGSVPLSVSIVFGAQMDIVKWYTFWRKETPWVHPNERSAKA
;
A
#
# COMPACT_ATOMS: atom_id res chain seq x y z
N MET A 1 -4.00 7.63 -22.22
CA MET A 1 -2.98 8.61 -21.77
C MET A 1 -3.59 9.58 -20.76
N VAL A 2 -4.41 10.57 -21.15
CA VAL A 2 -5.00 11.53 -20.19
C VAL A 2 -5.73 10.86 -19.01
N VAL A 3 -6.53 9.83 -19.27
CA VAL A 3 -7.24 9.08 -18.21
C VAL A 3 -6.27 8.44 -17.22
N PHE A 4 -5.14 7.91 -17.69
CA PHE A 4 -4.13 7.27 -16.84
C PHE A 4 -3.47 8.30 -15.91
N ASP A 5 -3.11 9.46 -16.45
CA ASP A 5 -2.50 10.56 -15.69
C ASP A 5 -3.47 11.11 -14.63
N VAL A 6 -4.74 11.28 -14.99
CA VAL A 6 -5.79 11.70 -14.07
C VAL A 6 -5.97 10.68 -12.95
N VAL A 7 -6.01 9.38 -13.27
CA VAL A 7 -6.14 8.31 -12.27
C VAL A 7 -4.94 8.30 -11.33
N LEU A 8 -3.72 8.42 -11.84
CA LEU A 8 -2.51 8.45 -11.00
C LEU A 8 -2.45 9.71 -10.13
N PHE A 9 -2.81 10.87 -10.68
CA PHE A 9 -2.87 12.12 -9.93
C PHE A 9 -3.93 12.06 -8.82
N LEU A 10 -5.14 11.57 -9.13
CA LEU A 10 -6.17 11.30 -8.13
C LEU A 10 -5.73 10.25 -7.12
N GLY A 11 -4.97 9.24 -7.54
CA GLY A 11 -4.33 8.25 -6.67
C GLY A 11 -3.41 8.92 -5.66
N VAL A 12 -2.46 9.73 -6.11
CA VAL A 12 -1.54 10.48 -5.23
C VAL A 12 -2.30 11.42 -4.29
N LEU A 13 -3.28 12.16 -4.81
CA LEU A 13 -4.11 13.04 -3.98
C LEU A 13 -4.92 12.25 -2.95
N SER A 14 -5.43 11.09 -3.31
CA SER A 14 -6.20 10.24 -2.40
C SER A 14 -5.33 9.74 -1.24
N LEU A 15 -4.02 9.54 -1.45
CA LEU A 15 -3.09 9.13 -0.38
C LEU A 15 -2.87 10.24 0.66
N VAL A 16 -3.14 11.50 0.31
CA VAL A 16 -3.09 12.62 1.25
C VAL A 16 -4.21 12.52 2.29
N ILE A 17 -5.36 11.94 1.92
CA ILE A 17 -6.53 11.80 2.81
C ILE A 17 -6.18 10.99 4.07
N PRO A 18 -5.62 9.77 4.00
CA PRO A 18 -5.21 9.06 5.20
C PRO A 18 -4.01 9.72 5.90
N LEU A 19 -3.07 10.33 5.16
CA LEU A 19 -1.86 10.92 5.73
C LEU A 19 -2.14 12.17 6.58
N ALA A 20 -3.06 13.04 6.15
CA ALA A 20 -3.29 14.33 6.81
C ALA A 20 -3.71 14.17 8.30
N PRO A 21 -4.72 13.36 8.67
CA PRO A 21 -5.06 13.13 10.08
C PRO A 21 -3.90 12.56 10.88
N ALA A 22 -3.13 11.64 10.30
CA ALA A 22 -2.01 10.99 10.97
C ALA A 22 -0.84 11.95 11.25
N ILE A 23 -0.65 12.98 10.41
CA ILE A 23 0.39 14.00 10.59
C ILE A 23 -0.10 15.11 11.53
N PHE A 24 -1.34 15.57 11.37
CA PHE A 24 -1.85 16.73 12.10
C PHE A 24 -2.52 16.39 13.44
N SER A 25 -2.84 15.13 13.71
CA SER A 25 -3.50 14.71 14.95
C SER A 25 -2.63 13.80 15.79
N ALA A 26 -2.29 14.26 17.00
CA ALA A 26 -1.65 13.41 18.01
C ALA A 26 -2.56 12.26 18.50
N SER A 27 -3.88 12.33 18.24
CA SER A 27 -4.82 11.26 18.62
C SER A 27 -4.74 10.05 17.68
N VAL A 28 -4.23 10.22 16.46
CA VAL A 28 -4.20 9.16 15.44
C VAL A 28 -2.81 8.53 15.43
N ASN A 29 -2.58 7.56 16.33
CA ASN A 29 -1.34 6.79 16.36
C ASN A 29 -1.40 5.64 15.36
N ARG A 30 -0.57 5.69 14.32
CA ARG A 30 -0.44 4.64 13.30
C ARG A 30 0.89 3.90 13.39
N MET A 31 0.91 2.70 12.81
CA MET A 31 2.11 1.89 12.65
C MET A 31 3.12 2.60 11.75
N LYS A 32 4.42 2.40 11.99
CA LYS A 32 5.47 3.08 11.20
C LYS A 32 5.52 2.54 9.77
N THR A 33 5.35 1.24 9.62
CA THR A 33 5.26 0.56 8.32
C THR A 33 4.06 0.99 7.48
N TRP A 34 2.99 1.49 8.12
CA TRP A 34 1.84 2.06 7.41
C TRP A 34 2.21 3.33 6.65
N PHE A 35 2.97 4.25 7.27
CA PHE A 35 3.50 5.42 6.56
C PHE A 35 4.45 5.01 5.44
N ALA A 36 5.29 4.01 5.70
CA ALA A 36 6.22 3.51 4.69
C ALA A 36 5.51 2.95 3.46
N LEU A 37 4.39 2.24 3.64
CA LEU A 37 3.54 1.75 2.55
C LEU A 37 2.93 2.88 1.73
N LEU A 38 2.40 3.92 2.40
CA LEU A 38 1.83 5.09 1.72
C LEU A 38 2.87 5.89 0.93
N ILE A 39 4.03 6.13 1.54
CA ILE A 39 5.15 6.82 0.89
C ILE A 39 5.67 6.02 -0.30
N SER A 40 5.83 4.70 -0.15
CA SER A 40 6.25 3.81 -1.25
C SER A 40 5.25 3.83 -2.41
N THR A 41 3.96 3.85 -2.10
CA THR A 41 2.89 3.96 -3.11
C THR A 41 2.92 5.31 -3.81
N ALA A 42 3.15 6.40 -3.09
CA ALA A 42 3.31 7.72 -3.67
C ALA A 42 4.53 7.80 -4.60
N ILE A 43 5.70 7.27 -4.18
CA ILE A 43 6.91 7.20 -5.01
C ILE A 43 6.64 6.45 -6.30
N TYR A 44 5.95 5.31 -6.22
CA TYR A 44 5.60 4.52 -7.40
C TYR A 44 4.71 5.31 -8.38
N CYS A 45 3.68 6.01 -7.87
CA CYS A 45 2.80 6.82 -8.72
C CYS A 45 3.54 8.01 -9.35
N ILE A 46 4.37 8.70 -8.57
CA ILE A 46 5.19 9.82 -9.06
C ILE A 46 6.12 9.37 -10.19
N SER A 47 6.63 8.14 -10.12
CA SER A 47 7.49 7.57 -11.16
C SER A 47 6.78 7.54 -12.52
N PHE A 48 5.51 7.12 -12.59
CA PHE A 48 4.75 7.18 -13.84
C PHE A 48 4.46 8.61 -14.30
N LEU A 49 4.26 9.55 -13.37
CA LEU A 49 4.00 10.96 -13.70
C LEU A 49 5.22 11.70 -14.26
N LEU A 50 6.42 11.12 -14.28
CA LEU A 50 7.62 11.77 -14.84
C LEU A 50 7.53 12.06 -16.35
N LEU A 51 6.71 11.32 -17.10
CA LEU A 51 6.46 11.55 -18.54
C LEU A 51 5.26 12.46 -18.83
N LEU A 52 4.73 13.16 -17.82
CA LEU A 52 3.57 14.02 -18.00
C LEU A 52 3.81 15.05 -19.13
N GLY A 53 2.95 15.03 -20.15
CA GLY A 53 3.07 15.89 -21.34
C GLY A 53 3.99 15.36 -22.44
N GLN A 54 4.66 14.23 -22.24
CA GLN A 54 5.54 13.57 -23.21
C GLN A 54 5.00 12.20 -23.69
N HIS A 55 3.73 11.88 -23.43
CA HIS A 55 3.12 10.61 -23.82
C HIS A 55 2.96 10.42 -25.33
N THR A 56 2.84 11.51 -26.10
CA THR A 56 2.72 11.49 -27.57
C THR A 56 3.90 12.23 -28.22
N GLY A 57 4.10 12.01 -29.52
CA GLY A 57 5.10 12.72 -30.31
C GLY A 57 6.49 12.06 -30.26
N PRO A 58 7.58 12.85 -30.40
CA PRO A 58 8.95 12.33 -30.47
C PRO A 58 9.38 11.67 -29.16
N GLU A 59 10.43 10.84 -29.22
CA GLU A 59 10.96 10.15 -28.03
C GLU A 59 11.38 11.11 -26.92
N PRO A 60 11.05 10.80 -25.64
CA PRO A 60 11.40 11.66 -24.53
C PRO A 60 12.92 11.70 -24.37
N PRO A 61 13.46 12.75 -23.72
CA PRO A 61 14.88 12.83 -23.45
C PRO A 61 15.38 11.57 -22.73
N LEU A 62 16.45 10.97 -23.24
CA LEU A 62 17.02 9.73 -22.71
C LEU A 62 17.19 9.75 -21.17
N PRO A 63 17.68 10.83 -20.52
CA PRO A 63 17.84 10.83 -19.06
C PRO A 63 16.51 10.67 -18.30
N ILE A 64 15.43 11.32 -18.77
CA ILE A 64 14.10 11.22 -18.14
C ILE A 64 13.54 9.82 -18.33
N CYS A 65 13.66 9.28 -19.55
CA CYS A 65 13.19 7.94 -19.89
C CYS A 65 13.92 6.85 -19.09
N THR A 66 15.24 6.99 -18.96
CA THR A 66 16.10 6.07 -18.20
C THR A 66 15.77 6.12 -16.70
N LEU A 67 15.66 7.33 -16.13
CA LEU A 67 15.28 7.52 -14.73
C LEU A 67 13.90 6.92 -14.45
N GLN A 68 12.93 7.18 -15.33
CA GLN A 68 11.58 6.66 -15.19
C GLN A 68 11.56 5.13 -15.24
N ALA A 69 12.23 4.53 -16.23
CA ALA A 69 12.30 3.09 -16.36
C ALA A 69 12.90 2.47 -15.09
N GLY A 70 14.02 3.01 -14.59
CA GLY A 70 14.65 2.53 -13.35
C GLY A 70 13.71 2.58 -12.14
N LEU A 71 12.98 3.69 -11.96
CA LEU A 71 12.02 3.83 -10.87
C LEU A 71 10.82 2.88 -11.00
N ILE A 72 10.33 2.65 -12.22
CA ILE A 72 9.22 1.73 -12.49
C ILE A 72 9.63 0.29 -12.19
N TYR A 73 10.82 -0.14 -12.59
CA TYR A 73 11.33 -1.48 -12.25
C TYR A 73 11.59 -1.65 -10.73
N ALA A 74 11.98 -0.58 -10.04
CA ALA A 74 12.18 -0.61 -8.58
C ALA A 74 10.87 -0.53 -7.78
N GLY A 75 9.75 -0.19 -8.41
CA GLY A 75 8.46 0.04 -7.77
C GLY A 75 7.79 -1.23 -7.21
N PRO A 76 7.54 -2.27 -8.03
CA PRO A 76 6.89 -3.50 -7.56
C PRO A 76 7.57 -4.17 -6.35
N PRO A 77 8.90 -4.38 -6.31
CA PRO A 77 9.55 -4.99 -5.15
C PRO A 77 9.53 -4.07 -3.93
N LEU A 78 9.65 -2.74 -4.11
CA LEU A 78 9.47 -1.78 -3.01
C LEU A 78 8.06 -1.88 -2.40
N LEU A 79 7.02 -1.88 -3.23
CA LEU A 79 5.63 -1.98 -2.78
C LEU A 79 5.34 -3.31 -2.08
N ALA A 80 5.76 -4.43 -2.67
CA ALA A 80 5.59 -5.75 -2.07
C ALA A 80 6.36 -5.88 -0.75
N CYS A 81 7.58 -5.34 -0.68
CA CYS A 81 8.34 -5.29 0.57
C CYS A 81 7.63 -4.42 1.61
N ALA A 82 7.13 -3.24 1.26
CA ALA A 82 6.40 -2.38 2.17
C ALA A 82 5.12 -3.04 2.70
N GLY A 83 4.38 -3.74 1.83
CA GLY A 83 3.23 -4.56 2.21
C GLY A 83 3.61 -5.67 3.19
N LEU A 84 4.68 -6.43 2.90
CA LEU A 84 5.20 -7.45 3.80
C LEU A 84 5.57 -6.88 5.17
N LEU A 85 6.31 -5.77 5.22
CA LEU A 85 6.68 -5.14 6.50
C LEU A 85 5.45 -4.69 7.30
N PHE A 86 4.43 -4.16 6.62
CA PHE A 86 3.15 -3.78 7.23
C PHE A 86 2.44 -4.98 7.85
N VAL A 87 2.31 -6.09 7.13
CA VAL A 87 1.69 -7.33 7.64
C VAL A 87 2.51 -7.92 8.80
N VAL A 88 3.84 -7.90 8.72
CA VAL A 88 4.70 -8.40 9.81
C VAL A 88 4.56 -7.53 11.06
N GLU A 89 4.51 -6.20 10.94
CA GLU A 89 4.26 -5.32 12.09
C GLU A 89 2.86 -5.58 12.70
N LEU A 90 1.84 -5.75 11.85
CA LEU A 90 0.49 -6.10 12.28
C LEU A 90 0.48 -7.42 13.06
N TYR A 91 1.09 -8.47 12.51
CA TYR A 91 1.23 -9.77 13.17
C TYR A 91 1.93 -9.65 14.53
N MET A 92 3.04 -8.92 14.60
CA MET A 92 3.79 -8.72 15.85
C MET A 92 2.95 -8.00 16.91
N ARG A 93 2.18 -6.98 16.53
CA ARG A 93 1.30 -6.24 17.45
C ARG A 93 0.13 -7.10 17.92
N LEU A 94 -0.52 -7.83 17.03
CA LEU A 94 -1.63 -8.72 17.38
C LEU A 94 -1.16 -9.87 18.28
N SER A 95 -0.07 -10.54 17.91
CA SER A 95 0.52 -11.61 18.72
C SER A 95 1.00 -11.12 20.08
N ALA A 96 1.51 -9.88 20.18
CA ALA A 96 1.87 -9.27 21.46
C ALA A 96 0.65 -9.07 22.37
N ILE A 97 -0.50 -8.66 21.82
CA ILE A 97 -1.75 -8.53 22.60
C ILE A 97 -2.21 -9.89 23.09
N VAL A 98 -2.31 -10.88 22.18
CA VAL A 98 -2.75 -12.24 22.50
C VAL A 98 -1.84 -12.89 23.55
N MET A 99 -0.53 -12.79 23.38
CA MET A 99 0.46 -13.43 24.26
C MET A 99 0.82 -12.57 25.48
N SER A 100 0.20 -11.40 25.66
CA SER A 100 0.55 -10.42 26.71
C SER A 100 2.04 -10.06 26.74
N ARG A 101 2.66 -9.92 25.55
CA ARG A 101 4.06 -9.53 25.37
C ARG A 101 4.17 -8.08 24.91
N LYS A 102 5.36 -7.50 25.03
CA LYS A 102 5.67 -6.18 24.45
C LYS A 102 6.26 -6.35 23.05
N VAL A 103 5.89 -5.47 22.14
CA VAL A 103 6.47 -5.41 20.79
C VAL A 103 7.87 -4.81 20.87
N ASN A 104 8.81 -5.39 20.13
CA ASN A 104 10.16 -4.85 20.01
C ASN A 104 10.20 -3.73 18.96
N GLU A 105 10.04 -2.49 19.39
CA GLU A 105 10.05 -1.31 18.51
C GLU A 105 11.38 -1.11 17.76
N ASN A 106 12.51 -1.52 18.36
CA ASN A 106 13.81 -1.43 17.70
C ASN A 106 13.90 -2.35 16.48
N PHE A 107 13.25 -3.52 16.54
CA PHE A 107 13.18 -4.44 15.42
C PHE A 107 12.39 -3.84 14.26
N ILE A 108 11.26 -3.16 14.54
CA ILE A 108 10.46 -2.46 13.52
C ILE A 108 11.29 -1.37 12.82
N TYR A 109 12.04 -0.55 13.59
CA TYR A 109 12.92 0.46 12.99
C TYR A 109 14.01 -0.15 12.11
N TRP A 110 14.59 -1.28 12.53
CA TRP A 110 15.58 -2.00 11.74
C TRP A 110 15.01 -2.55 10.43
N MET A 111 13.81 -3.13 10.48
CA MET A 111 13.11 -3.65 9.30
C MET A 111 12.84 -2.56 8.25
N LEU A 112 12.53 -1.33 8.66
CA LEU A 112 12.25 -0.23 7.73
C LEU A 112 13.45 0.15 6.85
N TRP A 113 14.68 -0.15 7.27
CA TRP A 113 15.88 0.06 6.45
C TRP A 113 15.96 -0.87 5.24
N ILE A 114 15.20 -1.97 5.23
CA ILE A 114 15.14 -2.89 4.09
C ILE A 114 14.53 -2.20 2.86
N LEU A 115 13.57 -1.29 3.05
CA LEU A 115 12.89 -0.59 1.94
C LEU A 115 13.82 0.22 1.04
N PRO A 116 14.62 1.18 1.56
CA PRO A 116 15.54 1.92 0.71
C PRO A 116 16.61 1.01 0.10
N ILE A 117 17.01 -0.07 0.77
CA ILE A 117 17.97 -1.03 0.22
C ILE A 117 17.39 -1.74 -1.00
N VAL A 118 16.19 -2.33 -0.87
CA VAL A 118 15.48 -2.99 -1.97
C VAL A 118 15.32 -2.03 -3.14
N HIS A 119 14.75 -0.85 -2.90
CA HIS A 119 14.52 0.14 -3.95
C HIS A 119 15.83 0.57 -4.64
N THR A 120 16.89 0.83 -3.87
CA THR A 120 18.18 1.24 -4.42
C THR A 120 18.81 0.13 -5.26
N VAL A 121 18.76 -1.12 -4.79
CA VAL A 121 19.31 -2.27 -5.52
C VAL A 121 18.57 -2.47 -6.85
N ASP A 122 17.23 -2.55 -6.83
CA ASP A 122 16.44 -2.72 -8.06
C ASP A 122 16.63 -1.56 -9.04
N PHE A 123 16.66 -0.33 -8.53
CA PHE A 123 16.88 0.87 -9.34
C PHE A 123 18.23 0.80 -10.06
N TRP A 124 19.32 0.53 -9.35
CA TRP A 124 20.64 0.45 -9.97
C TRP A 124 20.79 -0.75 -10.90
N VAL A 125 20.18 -1.90 -10.59
CA VAL A 125 20.16 -3.04 -11.51
C VAL A 125 19.50 -2.65 -12.83
N ALA A 126 18.34 -1.99 -12.80
CA ALA A 126 17.66 -1.53 -14.00
C ALA A 126 18.48 -0.49 -14.78
N ILE A 127 19.02 0.53 -14.09
CA ILE A 127 19.82 1.60 -14.72
C ILE A 127 21.10 1.05 -15.35
N MET A 128 21.84 0.18 -14.66
CA MET A 128 23.09 -0.38 -15.18
C MET A 128 22.85 -1.22 -16.43
N HIS A 129 21.76 -2.01 -16.47
CA HIS A 129 21.39 -2.79 -17.64
C HIS A 129 20.89 -1.92 -18.80
N GLY A 130 20.10 -0.89 -18.51
CA GLY A 130 19.61 0.06 -19.52
C GLY A 130 20.75 0.91 -20.12
N LEU A 131 21.71 1.35 -19.31
CA LEU A 131 22.85 2.15 -19.79
C LEU A 131 23.91 1.30 -20.50
N ALA A 132 23.95 -0.01 -20.27
CA ALA A 132 24.83 -0.92 -21.01
C ALA A 132 24.45 -1.02 -22.50
N ASP A 133 23.17 -0.83 -22.84
CA ASP A 133 22.69 -0.73 -24.22
C ASP A 133 21.54 0.28 -24.31
N ILE A 134 21.87 1.53 -24.61
CA ILE A 134 20.93 2.65 -24.67
C ILE A 134 19.78 2.39 -25.67
N HIS A 135 20.00 1.60 -26.72
CA HIS A 135 18.96 1.29 -27.70
C HIS A 135 17.85 0.39 -27.14
N THR A 136 18.07 -0.22 -25.97
CA THR A 136 17.08 -1.03 -25.29
C THR A 136 16.09 -0.22 -24.46
N ILE A 137 16.40 1.06 -24.20
CA ILE A 137 15.53 1.99 -23.49
C ILE A 137 14.64 2.68 -24.53
N SER A 138 13.35 2.41 -24.47
CA SER A 138 12.37 3.06 -25.33
C SER A 138 11.04 3.20 -24.63
N ARG A 139 10.18 4.06 -25.17
CA ARG A 139 8.81 4.16 -24.67
C ARG A 139 8.06 2.88 -24.97
N ASP A 140 7.33 2.38 -23.98
CA ASP A 140 6.44 1.24 -24.16
C ASP A 140 5.43 1.54 -25.30
N PRO A 141 4.98 0.53 -26.07
CA PRO A 141 4.02 0.74 -27.16
C PRO A 141 2.70 1.42 -26.74
N SER A 142 2.31 1.34 -25.46
CA SER A 142 1.16 2.09 -24.92
C SER A 142 1.41 3.60 -24.80
N GLY A 143 2.68 4.00 -24.82
CA GLY A 143 3.15 5.37 -24.63
C GLY A 143 3.03 5.90 -23.20
N LEU A 144 2.70 5.04 -22.22
CA LEU A 144 2.44 5.43 -20.83
C LEU A 144 3.71 5.52 -19.97
N TYR A 145 4.75 4.77 -20.32
CA TYR A 145 6.00 4.74 -19.57
C TYR A 145 7.18 4.32 -20.44
N CYS A 146 8.39 4.56 -19.96
CA CYS A 146 9.62 4.03 -20.52
C CYS A 146 9.94 2.64 -19.95
N HIS A 147 10.37 1.73 -20.81
CA HIS A 147 10.73 0.37 -20.45
C HIS A 147 12.12 0.00 -20.98
N ILE A 148 12.69 -1.07 -20.43
CA ILE A 148 13.96 -1.65 -20.86
C ILE A 148 13.62 -2.99 -21.50
N THR A 149 13.88 -3.13 -22.79
CA THR A 149 13.54 -4.36 -23.55
C THR A 149 14.32 -5.60 -23.10
N GLN A 150 15.39 -5.43 -22.33
CA GLN A 150 16.15 -6.53 -21.75
C GLN A 150 15.31 -7.31 -20.72
N LYS A 151 15.46 -8.64 -20.75
CA LYS A 151 14.74 -9.53 -19.82
C LYS A 151 15.24 -9.42 -18.38
N VAL A 152 16.51 -9.07 -18.16
CA VAL A 152 17.16 -9.15 -16.84
C VAL A 152 16.46 -8.26 -15.80
N PRO A 153 16.23 -6.95 -16.01
CA PRO A 153 15.52 -6.12 -15.03
C PRO A 153 14.11 -6.65 -14.74
N THR A 154 13.37 -7.02 -15.79
CA THR A 154 12.01 -7.56 -15.66
C THR A 154 11.96 -8.85 -14.83
N THR A 155 12.87 -9.79 -15.11
CA THR A 155 12.96 -11.06 -14.37
C THR A 155 13.40 -10.83 -12.93
N PHE A 156 14.39 -9.95 -12.70
CA PHE A 156 14.88 -9.65 -11.36
C PHE A 156 13.79 -9.03 -10.48
N THR A 157 13.17 -7.94 -10.95
CA THR A 157 12.01 -7.29 -10.32
C THR A 157 10.90 -8.31 -10.02
N GLY A 158 10.51 -9.11 -11.03
CA GLY A 158 9.42 -10.07 -10.90
C GLY A 158 9.69 -11.17 -9.85
N VAL A 159 10.91 -11.73 -9.83
CA VAL A 159 11.30 -12.76 -8.84
C VAL A 159 11.27 -12.16 -7.44
N LEU A 160 11.86 -10.98 -7.25
CA LEU A 160 11.94 -10.35 -5.93
C LEU A 160 10.54 -9.96 -5.41
N THR A 161 9.69 -9.37 -6.25
CA THR A 161 8.28 -9.11 -5.94
C THR A 161 7.54 -10.40 -5.57
N GLY A 162 7.71 -11.47 -6.35
CA GLY A 162 7.07 -12.76 -6.09
C GLY A 162 7.45 -13.36 -4.74
N ILE A 163 8.72 -13.26 -4.34
CA ILE A 163 9.19 -13.71 -3.02
C ILE A 163 8.51 -12.90 -1.90
N PHE A 164 8.49 -11.56 -1.99
CA PHE A 164 7.87 -10.73 -0.95
C PHE A 164 6.36 -10.99 -0.83
N VAL A 165 5.65 -11.13 -1.95
CA VAL A 165 4.22 -11.46 -1.96
C VAL A 165 3.97 -12.84 -1.35
N ALA A 166 4.77 -13.85 -1.69
CA ALA A 166 4.64 -15.19 -1.12
C ALA A 166 4.84 -15.18 0.41
N LEU A 167 5.86 -14.47 0.90
CA LEU A 167 6.09 -14.30 2.34
C LEU A 167 4.95 -13.55 3.02
N MET A 168 4.38 -12.53 2.37
CA MET A 168 3.25 -11.77 2.89
C MET A 168 2.05 -12.69 3.11
N PHE A 169 1.68 -13.52 2.13
CA PHE A 169 0.60 -14.50 2.27
C PHE A 169 0.83 -15.49 3.40
N VAL A 170 2.06 -15.94 3.61
CA VAL A 170 2.39 -16.84 4.73
C VAL A 170 2.13 -16.14 6.07
N VAL A 171 2.57 -14.89 6.24
CA VAL A 171 2.37 -14.14 7.49
C VAL A 171 0.89 -13.81 7.70
N GLU A 172 0.16 -13.43 6.64
CA GLU A 172 -1.30 -13.21 6.70
C GLU A 172 -2.03 -14.47 7.14
N SER A 173 -1.70 -15.62 6.54
CA SER A 173 -2.31 -16.91 6.89
C SER A 173 -2.06 -17.26 8.36
N VAL A 174 -0.84 -17.07 8.84
CA VAL A 174 -0.49 -17.29 10.26
C VAL A 174 -1.26 -16.31 11.17
N THR A 175 -1.43 -15.06 10.74
CA THR A 175 -2.20 -14.04 11.48
C THR A 175 -3.67 -14.44 11.59
N ILE A 176 -4.29 -14.89 10.51
CA ILE A 176 -5.69 -15.35 10.49
C ILE A 176 -5.87 -16.56 11.42
N VAL A 177 -4.97 -17.55 11.34
CA VAL A 177 -5.02 -18.74 12.20
C VAL A 177 -4.88 -18.37 13.68
N LEU A 178 -4.00 -17.42 14.02
CA LEU A 178 -3.87 -16.90 15.38
C LEU A 178 -5.18 -16.26 15.86
N MET A 179 -5.81 -15.40 15.04
CA MET A 179 -7.08 -14.75 15.38
C MET A 179 -8.25 -15.72 15.54
N LEU A 180 -8.28 -16.80 14.73
CA LEU A 180 -9.27 -17.88 14.83
C LEU A 180 -9.09 -18.70 16.11
N ARG A 181 -7.85 -19.06 16.46
CA ARG A 181 -7.55 -19.91 17.61
C ARG A 181 -7.98 -19.26 18.93
N ASP A 182 -7.77 -17.96 19.09
CA ASP A 182 -8.04 -17.26 20.35
C ASP A 182 -9.47 -16.69 20.43
N GLY A 183 -10.35 -17.04 19.49
CA GLY A 183 -11.76 -16.60 19.47
C GLY A 183 -11.93 -15.10 19.29
N CYS A 184 -10.86 -14.38 18.95
CA CYS A 184 -10.83 -12.92 18.85
C CYS A 184 -11.64 -12.39 17.65
N LEU A 185 -11.91 -13.25 16.66
CA LEU A 185 -12.75 -12.91 15.51
C LEU A 185 -14.21 -12.56 15.87
N ILE A 186 -14.70 -12.95 17.05
CA ILE A 186 -16.11 -12.73 17.43
C ILE A 186 -16.39 -11.27 17.80
N VAL A 187 -15.39 -10.48 18.20
CA VAL A 187 -15.61 -9.08 18.66
C VAL A 187 -15.35 -8.04 17.57
N SER A 188 -14.59 -8.38 16.52
CA SER A 188 -14.22 -7.40 15.48
C SER A 188 -15.12 -7.40 14.23
N CYS A 189 -16.04 -8.36 14.10
CA CYS A 189 -17.04 -8.40 13.01
C CYS A 189 -18.14 -7.34 13.13
N GLU A 190 -18.27 -6.63 14.26
CA GLU A 190 -19.29 -5.59 14.41
C GLU A 190 -18.87 -4.23 13.81
N TYR A 191 -17.59 -4.07 13.42
CA TYR A 191 -17.05 -2.81 12.89
C TYR A 191 -15.91 -3.01 11.87
N SER A 192 -16.17 -3.57 10.69
CA SER A 192 -15.20 -3.39 9.58
C SER A 192 -15.75 -3.88 8.25
N LEU A 193 -16.23 -2.95 7.42
CA LEU A 193 -16.23 -2.97 5.95
C LEU A 193 -16.95 -4.12 5.21
N ILE A 194 -17.24 -5.24 5.86
CA ILE A 194 -17.91 -6.40 5.30
C ILE A 194 -19.38 -6.06 4.99
N ASP A 195 -20.08 -5.30 5.83
CA ASP A 195 -21.47 -4.89 5.53
C ASP A 195 -21.59 -3.96 4.32
N ILE A 196 -20.54 -3.20 3.99
CA ILE A 196 -20.54 -2.30 2.83
C ILE A 196 -20.24 -3.07 1.52
N LEU A 197 -19.56 -4.21 1.60
CA LEU A 197 -19.25 -5.07 0.45
C LEU A 197 -20.20 -6.27 0.29
N VAL A 198 -20.88 -6.70 1.36
CA VAL A 198 -21.85 -7.80 1.34
C VAL A 198 -23.20 -7.34 0.76
N ASN A 199 -23.52 -6.05 0.79
CA ASN A 199 -24.79 -5.56 0.24
C ASN A 199 -24.73 -5.20 -1.26
N THR A 200 -23.67 -5.60 -1.99
CA THR A 200 -23.54 -5.33 -3.43
C THR A 200 -23.64 -6.56 -4.33
N ASN A 201 -23.86 -7.77 -3.82
CA ASN A 201 -24.15 -8.91 -4.71
C ASN A 201 -25.00 -10.00 -4.02
N ASP A 202 -26.29 -9.96 -4.30
CA ASP A 202 -27.21 -11.11 -4.28
C ASP A 202 -26.87 -12.10 -5.42
N SER A 203 -25.60 -12.49 -5.54
CA SER A 203 -25.16 -13.54 -6.45
C SER A 203 -24.18 -14.47 -5.74
N SER A 204 -24.70 -15.65 -5.47
CA SER A 204 -24.07 -16.82 -4.89
C SER A 204 -22.85 -17.27 -5.70
N ASP A 205 -21.65 -16.99 -5.17
CA ASP A 205 -20.50 -17.89 -5.25
C ASP A 205 -19.52 -17.53 -4.11
N ASP A 206 -19.35 -18.48 -3.20
CA ASP A 206 -18.84 -18.30 -1.85
C ASP A 206 -17.34 -18.66 -1.79
N SER A 207 -16.46 -17.66 -1.61
CA SER A 207 -15.05 -17.77 -1.12
C SER A 207 -14.16 -16.54 -1.44
N THR A 208 -14.67 -15.52 -2.14
CA THR A 208 -13.81 -14.57 -2.88
C THR A 208 -13.47 -13.26 -2.16
N THR A 209 -13.94 -12.99 -0.95
CA THR A 209 -13.97 -11.60 -0.43
C THR A 209 -12.67 -11.11 0.23
N SER A 210 -11.81 -11.99 0.76
CA SER A 210 -10.43 -11.61 1.14
C SER A 210 -9.47 -11.53 -0.08
N TYR A 211 -9.86 -12.10 -1.22
CA TYR A 211 -9.08 -12.02 -2.45
C TYR A 211 -9.26 -10.68 -3.17
N VAL A 212 -10.33 -9.92 -2.92
CA VAL A 212 -10.65 -8.71 -3.68
C VAL A 212 -9.58 -7.63 -3.48
N THR A 213 -9.07 -7.42 -2.26
CA THR A 213 -8.02 -6.41 -2.01
C THR A 213 -6.64 -6.83 -2.51
N LEU A 214 -6.36 -8.14 -2.57
CA LEU A 214 -5.07 -8.73 -2.96
C LEU A 214 -4.95 -8.99 -4.48
N THR A 215 -6.07 -9.26 -5.16
CA THR A 215 -6.12 -9.37 -6.62
C THR A 215 -5.76 -8.03 -7.30
N PHE A 216 -6.01 -6.89 -6.63
CA PHE A 216 -5.63 -5.58 -7.17
C PHE A 216 -4.11 -5.33 -7.25
N LEU A 217 -3.29 -6.03 -6.46
CA LEU A 217 -1.82 -5.95 -6.56
C LEU A 217 -1.24 -6.92 -7.59
N ALA A 218 -1.97 -7.99 -7.91
CA ALA A 218 -1.48 -9.07 -8.78
C ALA A 218 -1.85 -8.89 -10.26
N VAL A 219 -2.69 -7.89 -10.62
CA VAL A 219 -3.05 -7.61 -12.01
C VAL A 219 -2.20 -6.45 -12.55
N PRO A 220 -1.14 -6.70 -13.34
CA PRO A 220 -0.24 -5.67 -13.87
C PRO A 220 -0.93 -4.62 -14.76
N ASN A 221 -2.15 -4.89 -15.24
CA ASN A 221 -2.92 -3.96 -16.06
C ASN A 221 -3.69 -2.88 -15.27
N ILE A 222 -3.63 -2.89 -13.93
CA ILE A 222 -4.31 -1.89 -13.08
C ILE A 222 -3.31 -1.13 -12.20
N CYS A 223 -2.18 -0.75 -12.78
CA CYS A 223 -1.15 0.06 -12.10
C CYS A 223 -1.70 1.34 -11.45
N GLY A 224 -2.75 1.92 -12.04
CA GLY A 224 -3.43 3.12 -11.52
C GLY A 224 -4.39 2.88 -10.35
N SER A 225 -4.87 1.65 -10.10
CA SER A 225 -5.80 1.40 -8.98
C SER A 225 -5.11 1.23 -7.65
N VAL A 226 -3.86 0.78 -7.63
CA VAL A 226 -3.11 0.52 -6.38
C VAL A 226 -3.20 1.69 -5.39
N PRO A 227 -2.87 2.95 -5.75
CA PRO A 227 -2.99 4.06 -4.81
C PRO A 227 -4.43 4.30 -4.35
N LEU A 228 -5.42 4.15 -5.23
CA LEU A 228 -6.83 4.32 -4.87
C LEU A 228 -7.27 3.24 -3.89
N SER A 229 -6.92 1.97 -4.12
CA SER A 229 -7.22 0.86 -3.23
C SER A 229 -6.59 1.08 -1.85
N VAL A 230 -5.31 1.44 -1.81
CA VAL A 230 -4.58 1.75 -0.56
C VAL A 230 -5.26 2.91 0.18
N SER A 231 -5.58 3.99 -0.52
CA SER A 231 -6.28 5.15 0.05
C SER A 231 -7.67 4.83 0.54
N ILE A 232 -8.43 3.98 -0.15
CA ILE A 232 -9.77 3.56 0.27
C ILE A 232 -9.67 2.69 1.53
N VAL A 233 -8.81 1.66 1.51
CA VAL A 233 -8.63 0.74 2.65
C VAL A 233 -8.22 1.50 3.91
N PHE A 234 -7.27 2.43 3.81
CA PHE A 234 -6.78 3.16 4.96
C PHE A 234 -7.59 4.43 5.27
N GLY A 235 -8.11 5.12 4.27
CA GLY A 235 -8.95 6.31 4.45
C GLY A 235 -10.33 5.99 5.02
N ALA A 236 -10.85 4.77 4.81
CA ALA A 236 -12.12 4.32 5.38
C ALA A 236 -12.04 3.94 6.87
N GLN A 237 -10.86 3.99 7.50
CA GLN A 237 -10.73 3.67 8.92
C GLN A 237 -11.51 4.69 9.76
N MET A 238 -12.29 4.18 10.72
CA MET A 238 -13.28 4.98 11.46
C MET A 238 -12.64 6.16 12.23
N ASP A 239 -11.42 6.03 12.71
CA ASP A 239 -10.69 7.11 13.37
C ASP A 239 -10.28 8.23 12.40
N ILE A 240 -9.94 7.91 11.15
CA ILE A 240 -9.72 8.90 10.08
C ILE A 240 -11.04 9.58 9.71
N VAL A 241 -12.10 8.80 9.48
CA VAL A 241 -13.44 9.34 9.18
C VAL A 241 -13.92 10.23 10.33
N LYS A 242 -13.69 9.81 11.58
CA LYS A 242 -13.96 10.62 12.77
C LYS A 242 -13.19 11.93 12.70
N TRP A 243 -11.88 11.93 12.45
CA TRP A 243 -11.12 13.18 12.36
C TRP A 243 -11.70 14.20 11.36
N TYR A 244 -12.13 13.73 10.18
CA TYR A 244 -12.77 14.59 9.16
C TYR A 244 -14.19 15.04 9.54
N THR A 245 -14.92 14.26 10.35
CA THR A 245 -16.29 14.57 10.78
C THR A 245 -16.36 15.29 12.14
N PHE A 246 -15.30 15.21 12.95
CA PHE A 246 -15.22 15.70 14.34
C PHE A 246 -14.70 17.14 14.48
N TRP A 247 -15.16 18.00 13.58
CA TRP A 247 -15.48 19.39 13.97
C TRP A 247 -16.80 19.49 14.78
N ARG A 248 -17.45 18.37 15.09
CA ARG A 248 -18.55 18.27 16.06
C ARG A 248 -18.00 17.91 17.44
N LYS A 249 -18.16 18.80 18.43
CA LYS A 249 -17.74 18.58 19.83
C LYS A 249 -18.26 17.22 20.35
N GLU A 250 -17.36 16.35 20.82
CA GLU A 250 -17.75 15.19 21.63
C GLU A 250 -18.50 15.69 22.87
N THR A 251 -19.75 15.27 23.04
CA THR A 251 -20.40 15.36 24.35
C THR A 251 -19.62 14.47 25.31
N PRO A 252 -19.16 14.97 26.46
CA PRO A 252 -18.43 14.18 27.44
C PRO A 252 -19.16 12.86 27.71
N TRP A 253 -18.43 11.75 27.66
CA TRP A 253 -18.97 10.45 28.05
C TRP A 253 -19.36 10.51 29.53
N VAL A 254 -20.66 10.63 29.82
CA VAL A 254 -21.17 10.60 31.20
C VAL A 254 -21.27 9.14 31.62
N HIS A 255 -20.42 8.73 32.56
CA HIS A 255 -20.45 7.38 33.13
C HIS A 255 -21.86 7.06 33.65
N PRO A 256 -22.42 5.87 33.35
CA PRO A 256 -23.77 5.49 33.81
C PRO A 256 -23.98 5.63 35.32
N ASN A 257 -22.92 5.45 36.12
CA ASN A 257 -22.97 5.51 37.57
C ASN A 257 -23.19 6.93 38.14
N GLU A 258 -22.95 8.00 37.38
CA GLU A 258 -23.25 9.37 37.84
C GLU A 258 -24.72 9.76 37.66
N ARG A 259 -25.50 9.01 36.87
CA ARG A 259 -26.95 9.27 36.71
C ARG A 259 -27.76 8.79 37.91
N SER A 260 -27.28 7.80 38.66
CA SER A 260 -27.98 7.26 39.82
C SER A 260 -27.78 8.07 41.11
N ALA A 261 -26.81 8.98 41.14
CA ALA A 261 -26.51 9.79 42.33
C ALA A 261 -27.22 11.15 42.36
N LYS A 262 -28.03 11.47 41.33
CA LYS A 262 -28.75 12.75 41.18
C LYS A 262 -30.27 12.59 41.07
N ALA A 263 -30.81 11.40 41.38
CA ALA A 263 -32.24 11.12 41.45
C ALA A 263 -32.67 10.92 42.91
#